data_AF-A0A7Y2KGQ5-F1
#
_entry.id   AF-A0A7Y2KGQ5-F1
#
_cell.length_a   1.000
_cell.length_b   1.000
_cell.length_c   1.000
_cell.angle_alpha   90.00
_cell.angle_beta   90.00
_cell.angle_gamma   90.00
#
_symmetry.space_group_name_H-M   'P 1'
#
loop_
_entity.id
_entity.type
_entity.pdbx_description
1 polymer ?
#
loop_
_entity_poly.entity_id
_entity_poly.type
_entity_poly.pdbx_seq_one_letter_code
_entity_poly.pdbx_strand_id
1 'polypeptide(L)'
;MAMVWGALAMALVLSIFLAVGLCTAQCKATYEWTIFGMKFPIVGIGFFAFCLLLFYFRDRPVIRGLFPAVIAGAWGAEFTFIYVQHSIIQIWCPMCLAVALCVFVAGIALATDYFYDRKKQPGSGRGVTMRYLSKGCILAALMAVGSYVSFIGLGNPASSHAETLPVALGKMDAEVEVYVVTDWFCVACRKAEPDMERAYPNIMSRAKLVFVDMPIHAESMNYIPYNLSFLVREKERYLEIRKALFGLALRTKEPTQEDVQKVVTPMGVTYRPLNYADVNAGVQYFQSVVKAFKIQGTPAMVVFNRKTKNIKVLNGIGDLSYPNILMAVSGVAPP
;
A
#
# COMPACT_ATOMS: atom_id res chain seq x y z
N MET A 1 15.25 5.55 35.75
CA MET A 1 13.77 5.59 35.87
C MET A 1 13.09 6.90 35.44
N ALA A 2 13.41 8.07 35.99
CA ALA A 2 12.79 9.34 35.56
C ALA A 2 12.96 9.63 34.05
N MET A 3 14.15 9.31 33.53
CA MET A 3 14.48 9.40 32.10
C MET A 3 13.60 8.53 31.19
N VAL A 4 13.23 7.31 31.64
CA VAL A 4 12.36 6.41 30.88
C VAL A 4 10.94 6.98 30.80
N TRP A 5 10.42 7.48 31.93
CA TRP A 5 9.10 8.11 31.97
C TRP A 5 9.05 9.36 31.09
N GLY A 6 10.05 10.24 31.20
CA GLY A 6 10.13 11.46 30.40
C GLY A 6 10.19 11.18 28.90
N ALA A 7 10.98 10.18 28.49
CA ALA A 7 11.05 9.77 27.09
C ALA A 7 9.71 9.24 26.55
N LEU A 8 9.02 8.38 27.31
CA LEU A 8 7.71 7.84 26.92
C LEU A 8 6.61 8.91 26.88
N ALA A 9 6.60 9.82 27.85
CA ALA A 9 5.66 10.95 27.88
C ALA A 9 5.88 11.89 26.69
N MET A 10 7.15 12.19 26.37
CA MET A 10 7.48 13.01 25.20
C MET A 10 7.05 12.33 23.89
N ALA A 11 7.32 11.02 23.74
CA ALA A 11 6.92 10.26 22.56
C ALA A 11 5.39 10.22 22.38
N LEU A 12 4.62 10.15 23.47
CA LEU A 12 3.16 10.26 23.42
C LEU A 12 2.71 11.63 22.92
N VAL A 13 3.27 12.72 23.46
CA VAL A 13 2.94 14.08 23.02
C VAL A 13 3.26 14.29 21.53
N LEU A 14 4.42 13.83 21.08
CA LEU A 14 4.80 13.88 19.66
C LEU A 14 3.84 13.08 18.78
N SER A 15 3.38 11.92 19.25
CA SER A 15 2.40 11.10 18.53
C SER A 15 1.03 11.80 18.43
N ILE A 16 0.62 12.53 19.46
CA ILE A 16 -0.61 13.35 19.45
C ILE A 16 -0.46 14.52 18.47
N PHE A 17 0.68 15.21 18.45
CA PHE A 17 0.94 16.30 17.51
C PHE A 17 0.92 15.82 16.06
N LEU A 18 1.47 14.63 15.81
CA LEU A 18 1.36 13.94 14.52
C LEU A 18 -0.09 13.64 14.14
N ALA A 19 -0.92 13.21 15.10
CA ALA A 19 -2.33 12.89 14.84
C ALA A 19 -3.20 14.13 14.55
N VAL A 20 -2.94 15.25 15.23
CA VAL A 20 -3.67 16.52 15.06
C VAL A 20 -3.24 17.28 13.79
N GLY A 21 -2.18 16.82 13.11
CA GLY A 21 -1.74 17.41 11.84
C GLY A 21 -0.91 18.69 11.99
N LEU A 22 -0.30 18.91 13.16
CA LEU A 22 0.62 20.04 13.42
C LEU A 22 2.01 19.82 12.76
N CYS A 23 2.04 19.13 11.62
CA CYS A 23 3.25 18.63 10.99
C CYS A 23 3.70 19.51 9.81
N THR A 24 5.02 19.58 9.62
CA THR A 24 5.60 20.19 8.42
C THR A 24 5.28 19.35 7.18
N ALA A 25 5.35 19.96 5.99
CA ALA A 25 5.05 19.29 4.72
C ALA A 25 5.83 17.98 4.53
N GLN A 26 7.04 17.87 5.07
CA GLN A 26 7.88 16.66 5.00
C GLN A 26 7.29 15.47 5.77
N CYS A 27 6.55 15.72 6.86
CA CYS A 27 5.95 14.66 7.66
C CYS A 27 4.60 14.18 7.10
N LYS A 28 3.98 14.95 6.20
CA LYS A 28 2.71 14.57 5.56
C LYS A 28 2.86 13.29 4.72
N ALA A 29 3.98 13.11 4.03
CA ALA A 29 4.27 11.92 3.24
C ALA A 29 4.42 10.65 4.10
N THR A 30 4.99 10.77 5.31
CA THR A 30 5.12 9.64 6.25
C THR A 30 3.79 9.34 6.96
N TYR A 31 2.95 10.35 7.19
CA TYR A 31 1.64 10.22 7.83
C TYR A 31 0.66 9.34 7.03
N GLU A 32 0.79 9.30 5.71
CA GLU A 32 -0.07 8.51 4.83
C GLU A 32 0.20 6.99 4.93
N TRP A 33 1.34 6.58 5.49
CA TRP A 33 1.66 5.18 5.69
C TRP A 33 0.83 4.54 6.81
N THR A 34 0.46 3.28 6.60
CA THR A 34 -0.36 2.53 7.54
C THR A 34 0.43 1.39 8.17
N ILE A 35 0.11 1.06 9.41
CA ILE A 35 0.57 -0.16 10.10
C ILE A 35 -0.68 -1.02 10.36
N PHE A 36 -0.75 -2.21 9.78
CA PHE A 36 -1.92 -3.10 9.85
C PHE A 36 -3.24 -2.40 9.49
N GLY A 37 -3.20 -1.51 8.48
CA GLY A 37 -4.36 -0.73 8.03
C GLY A 37 -4.74 0.45 8.93
N MET A 38 -4.04 0.68 10.04
CA MET A 38 -4.24 1.84 10.91
C MET A 38 -3.24 2.94 10.59
N LYS A 39 -3.64 4.21 10.74
CA LYS A 39 -2.73 5.34 10.58
C LYS A 39 -1.62 5.30 11.63
N PHE A 40 -0.39 5.57 11.19
CA PHE A 40 0.82 5.53 12.03
C PHE A 40 0.68 6.29 13.37
N PRO A 41 0.12 7.51 13.44
CA PRO A 41 0.03 8.25 14.71
C PRO A 41 -0.93 7.61 15.72
N ILE A 42 -2.01 6.97 15.25
CA ILE A 42 -3.01 6.34 16.13
C ILE A 42 -2.38 5.13 16.84
N VAL A 43 -1.61 4.34 16.09
CA VAL A 43 -0.85 3.21 16.65
C VAL A 43 0.18 3.69 17.67
N GLY A 44 0.90 4.78 17.35
CA GLY A 44 1.86 5.40 18.28
C GLY A 44 1.21 5.87 19.59
N ILE A 45 0.07 6.59 19.52
CA ILE A 45 -0.67 7.04 20.70
C ILE A 45 -1.07 5.86 21.60
N GLY A 46 -1.69 4.83 21.00
CA GLY A 46 -2.10 3.63 21.75
C GLY A 46 -0.90 2.92 22.40
N PHE A 47 0.19 2.77 21.65
CA PHE A 47 1.41 2.13 22.13
C PHE A 47 2.06 2.88 23.30
N PHE A 48 2.26 4.20 23.19
CA PHE A 48 2.91 4.97 24.24
C PHE A 48 2.03 5.14 25.48
N ALA A 49 0.71 5.28 25.30
CA ALA A 49 -0.24 5.27 26.42
C ALA A 49 -0.18 3.93 27.19
N PHE A 50 -0.14 2.81 26.45
CA PHE A 50 0.03 1.49 27.04
C PHE A 50 1.38 1.34 27.76
N CYS A 51 2.48 1.85 27.19
CA CYS A 51 3.80 1.81 27.82
C CYS A 51 3.85 2.63 29.13
N LEU A 52 3.22 3.81 29.17
CA LEU A 52 3.12 4.61 30.39
C LEU A 52 2.30 3.89 31.47
N LEU A 53 1.22 3.22 31.07
CA LEU A 53 0.42 2.39 31.99
C LEU A 53 1.24 1.21 32.54
N LEU A 54 1.98 0.48 31.69
CA LEU A 54 2.88 -0.58 32.13
C LEU A 54 3.98 -0.06 33.06
N PHE A 55 4.52 1.13 32.77
CA PHE A 55 5.52 1.76 33.62
C PHE A 55 4.97 2.10 35.01
N TYR A 56 3.72 2.57 35.10
CA TYR A 56 3.06 2.85 36.38
C TYR A 56 2.93 1.58 37.24
N PHE A 57 2.59 0.43 36.63
CA PHE A 57 2.44 -0.84 37.34
C PHE A 57 3.69 -1.73 37.37
N ARG A 58 4.87 -1.17 37.06
CA ARG A 58 6.13 -1.92 36.88
C ARG A 58 6.60 -2.72 38.09
N ASP A 59 6.13 -2.38 39.29
CA ASP A 59 6.53 -3.06 40.53
C ASP A 59 5.87 -4.44 40.68
N ARG A 60 4.85 -4.75 39.86
CA ARG A 60 4.24 -6.08 39.80
C ARG A 60 5.17 -7.07 39.08
N PRO A 61 5.28 -8.32 39.57
CA PRO A 61 6.28 -9.29 39.09
C PRO A 61 6.13 -9.64 37.60
N VAL A 62 4.89 -9.72 37.10
CA VAL A 62 4.61 -9.99 35.68
C VAL A 62 5.03 -8.80 34.80
N ILE A 63 4.73 -7.58 35.25
CA ILE A 63 4.96 -6.35 34.47
C ILE A 63 6.44 -5.98 34.46
N ARG A 64 7.18 -6.31 35.52
CA ARG A 64 8.63 -6.13 35.59
C ARG A 64 9.38 -6.85 34.45
N GLY A 65 8.86 -7.98 33.95
CA GLY A 65 9.41 -8.67 32.79
C GLY A 65 8.81 -8.20 31.46
N LEU A 66 7.51 -7.92 31.44
CA LEU A 66 6.79 -7.51 30.24
C LEU A 66 7.24 -6.12 29.73
N PHE A 67 7.46 -5.16 30.63
CA PHE A 67 7.80 -3.80 30.23
C PHE A 67 9.11 -3.72 29.43
N PRO A 68 10.24 -4.29 29.88
CA PRO A 68 11.46 -4.35 29.06
C PRO A 68 11.28 -5.11 27.75
N ALA A 69 10.45 -6.16 27.73
CA ALA A 69 10.15 -6.93 26.52
C ALA A 69 9.42 -6.09 25.46
N VAL A 70 8.44 -5.27 25.88
CA VAL A 70 7.71 -4.36 24.99
C VAL A 70 8.63 -3.27 24.44
N ILE A 71 9.48 -2.67 25.29
CA ILE A 71 10.45 -1.65 24.84
C ILE A 71 11.49 -2.24 23.88
N ALA A 72 11.95 -3.48 24.12
CA ALA A 72 12.83 -4.18 23.18
C ALA A 72 12.17 -4.41 21.82
N GLY A 73 10.90 -4.82 21.79
CA GLY A 73 10.14 -4.91 20.53
C GLY A 73 10.04 -3.57 19.81
N ALA A 74 9.76 -2.48 20.54
CA ALA A 74 9.68 -1.14 19.98
C ALA A 74 11.02 -0.65 19.39
N TRP A 75 12.15 -1.00 20.02
CA TRP A 75 13.48 -0.77 19.46
C TRP A 75 13.62 -1.35 18.06
N GLY A 76 13.23 -2.61 17.87
CA GLY A 76 13.25 -3.25 16.55
C GLY A 76 12.31 -2.58 15.55
N ALA A 77 11.13 -2.16 16.00
CA ALA A 77 10.17 -1.45 15.17
C ALA A 77 10.75 -0.12 14.64
N GLU A 78 11.35 0.70 15.51
CA GLU A 78 11.93 1.99 15.13
C GLU A 78 13.08 1.85 14.14
N PHE A 79 13.92 0.81 14.26
CA PHE A 79 14.93 0.51 13.23
C PHE A 79 14.31 0.31 11.84
N THR A 80 13.19 -0.40 11.80
CA THR A 80 12.47 -0.67 10.55
C THR A 80 11.86 0.60 9.98
N PHE A 81 11.28 1.44 10.84
CA PHE A 81 10.71 2.72 10.41
C PHE A 81 11.78 3.68 9.88
N ILE A 82 12.93 3.78 10.54
CA ILE A 82 14.07 4.55 10.04
C ILE A 82 14.56 4.02 8.69
N TYR A 83 14.68 2.70 8.55
CA TYR A 83 15.05 2.06 7.28
C TYR A 83 14.07 2.40 6.16
N VAL A 84 12.77 2.39 6.44
CA VAL A 84 11.70 2.73 5.48
C VAL A 84 11.78 4.20 5.10
N GLN A 85 11.97 5.10 6.06
CA GLN A 85 12.14 6.53 5.78
C GLN A 85 13.35 6.82 4.89
N HIS A 86 14.48 6.18 5.19
CA HIS A 86 15.72 6.34 4.42
C HIS A 86 15.65 5.70 3.04
N SER A 87 15.21 4.43 2.94
CA SER A 87 15.40 3.62 1.73
C SER A 87 14.18 3.60 0.82
N ILE A 88 12.97 3.72 1.37
CA ILE A 88 11.72 3.58 0.62
C ILE A 88 11.07 4.94 0.37
N ILE A 89 10.88 5.75 1.41
CA ILE A 89 10.21 7.04 1.31
C ILE A 89 11.17 8.13 0.80
N GLN A 90 12.48 7.99 1.08
CA GLN A 90 13.52 8.98 0.75
C GLN A 90 13.23 10.39 1.33
N ILE A 91 12.45 10.45 2.42
CA ILE A 91 12.09 11.68 3.13
C ILE A 91 12.24 11.44 4.63
N TRP A 92 12.95 12.34 5.29
CA TRP A 92 13.13 12.32 6.74
C TRP A 92 12.04 13.15 7.43
N CYS A 93 11.18 12.49 8.23
CA CYS A 93 10.25 13.21 9.11
C CYS A 93 10.91 13.45 10.48
N PRO A 94 11.17 14.72 10.87
CA PRO A 94 11.83 15.04 12.14
C PRO A 94 11.04 14.57 13.36
N MET A 95 9.71 14.52 13.28
CA MET A 95 8.86 14.04 14.38
C MET A 95 9.01 12.53 14.60
N CYS A 96 9.03 11.72 13.54
CA CYS A 96 9.27 10.28 13.64
C CYS A 96 10.67 9.99 14.17
N LEU A 97 11.68 10.75 13.73
CA LEU A 97 13.05 10.63 14.27
C LEU A 97 13.11 10.99 15.76
N ALA A 98 12.37 12.00 16.19
CA ALA A 98 12.28 12.36 17.61
C ALA A 98 11.59 11.26 18.44
N VAL A 99 10.55 10.62 17.90
CA VAL A 99 9.90 9.45 18.54
C VAL A 99 10.88 8.28 18.64
N ALA A 100 11.57 7.95 17.55
CA ALA A 100 12.59 6.90 17.52
C ALA A 100 13.69 7.18 18.55
N LEU A 101 14.15 8.44 18.65
CA LEU A 101 15.13 8.87 19.65
C LEU A 101 14.62 8.64 21.07
N CYS A 102 13.35 8.97 21.37
CA CYS A 102 12.77 8.73 22.69
C CYS A 102 12.75 7.24 23.05
N VAL A 103 12.39 6.38 22.08
CA VAL A 103 12.41 4.93 22.24
C VAL A 103 13.85 4.41 22.45
N PHE A 104 14.83 4.93 21.70
CA PHE A 104 16.26 4.64 21.90
C PHE A 104 16.76 5.04 23.28
N VAL A 105 16.42 6.24 23.74
CA VAL A 105 16.77 6.73 25.09
C VAL A 105 16.16 5.84 26.17
N ALA A 106 14.89 5.44 26.03
CA ALA A 106 14.23 4.54 26.98
C ALA A 106 14.89 3.15 27.02
N GLY A 107 15.21 2.57 25.86
CA GLY A 107 15.88 1.27 25.78
C GLY A 107 17.33 1.30 26.30
N ILE A 108 18.10 2.36 26.01
CA ILE A 108 19.45 2.52 26.59
C ILE A 108 19.38 2.60 28.11
N ALA A 109 18.45 3.37 28.67
CA ALA A 109 18.30 3.47 30.12
C ALA A 109 17.99 2.12 30.79
N LEU A 110 17.13 1.29 30.16
CA LEU A 110 16.85 -0.06 30.64
C LEU A 110 18.04 -1.01 30.47
N ALA A 111 18.79 -0.88 29.38
CA ALA A 111 20.00 -1.65 29.15
C ALA A 111 21.08 -1.30 30.18
N THR A 112 21.28 -0.02 30.50
CA THR A 112 22.25 0.42 31.51
C THR A 112 21.92 -0.13 32.89
N ASP A 113 20.63 -0.12 33.28
CA ASP A 113 20.19 -0.70 34.55
C ASP A 113 20.46 -2.22 34.57
N TYR A 114 20.17 -2.92 33.47
CA TYR A 114 20.48 -4.35 33.32
C TYR A 114 21.98 -4.67 33.42
N PHE A 115 22.84 -3.88 32.76
CA PHE A 115 24.30 -4.08 32.82
C PHE A 115 24.89 -3.70 34.19
N TYR A 116 24.34 -2.67 34.84
CA TYR A 116 24.75 -2.27 36.18
C TYR A 116 24.41 -3.35 37.23
N ASP A 117 23.19 -3.90 37.18
CA ASP A 117 22.78 -5.01 38.05
C ASP A 117 23.63 -6.27 37.83
N ARG A 118 23.99 -6.56 36.57
CA ARG A 118 24.93 -7.64 36.24
C ARG A 118 26.31 -7.40 36.84
N LYS A 119 26.83 -6.16 36.79
CA LYS A 119 28.16 -5.80 37.30
C LYS A 119 28.22 -5.82 38.84
N LYS A 120 27.10 -5.55 39.52
CA LYS A 120 26.97 -5.61 40.99
C LYS A 120 26.96 -7.02 41.57
N GLN A 121 26.89 -8.07 40.75
CA GLN A 121 26.95 -9.46 41.20
C GLN A 121 28.25 -10.17 40.74
N PRO A 122 29.46 -9.66 41.08
CA PRO A 122 30.69 -10.36 40.77
C PRO A 122 30.81 -11.58 41.68
N GLY A 123 30.84 -12.78 41.10
CA GLY A 123 30.96 -14.05 41.85
C GLY A 123 29.70 -14.93 41.88
N SER A 124 28.63 -14.56 41.16
CA SER A 124 27.44 -15.42 41.06
C SER A 124 27.72 -16.67 40.21
N GLY A 125 27.40 -17.86 40.75
CA GLY A 125 27.69 -19.15 40.10
C GLY A 125 27.07 -19.30 38.70
N ARG A 126 27.56 -20.28 37.92
CA ARG A 126 27.19 -20.55 36.51
C ARG A 126 25.68 -20.40 36.20
N GLY A 127 24.80 -20.80 37.13
CA GLY A 127 23.34 -20.70 36.96
C GLY A 127 22.79 -19.26 36.92
N VAL A 128 23.39 -18.31 37.63
CA VAL A 128 22.96 -16.90 37.61
C VAL A 128 23.42 -16.24 36.32
N THR A 129 24.67 -16.47 35.90
CA THR A 129 25.20 -15.99 34.61
C THR A 129 24.36 -16.47 33.44
N MET A 130 23.95 -17.75 33.44
CA MET A 130 23.11 -18.33 32.40
C MET A 130 21.71 -17.70 32.34
N ARG A 131 21.11 -17.34 33.49
CA ARG A 131 19.83 -16.60 33.54
C ARG A 131 19.94 -15.18 32.98
N TYR A 132 21.05 -14.48 33.22
CA TYR A 132 21.25 -13.16 32.61
C TYR A 132 21.43 -13.29 31.10
N LEU A 133 22.27 -14.23 30.64
CA LEU A 133 22.48 -14.46 29.21
C LEU A 133 21.17 -14.83 28.49
N SER A 134 20.38 -15.74 29.05
CA SER A 134 19.09 -16.13 28.45
C SER A 134 18.12 -14.95 28.36
N LYS A 135 18.05 -14.09 29.39
CA LYS A 135 17.27 -12.85 29.34
C LYS A 135 17.76 -11.91 28.24
N GLY A 136 19.07 -11.77 28.06
CA GLY A 136 19.65 -10.97 26.97
C GLY A 136 19.27 -11.51 25.59
N CYS A 137 19.38 -12.83 25.39
CA CYS A 137 18.96 -13.49 24.14
C CYS A 137 17.46 -13.31 23.86
N ILE A 138 16.60 -13.42 24.89
CA ILE A 138 15.15 -13.19 24.75
C ILE A 138 14.87 -11.76 24.32
N LEU A 139 15.50 -10.76 24.93
CA LEU A 139 15.31 -9.36 24.56
C LEU A 139 15.79 -9.07 23.12
N ALA A 140 16.93 -9.63 22.72
CA ALA A 140 17.42 -9.52 21.35
C ALA A 140 16.49 -10.19 20.34
N ALA A 141 15.94 -11.36 20.66
CA ALA A 141 14.93 -12.03 19.84
C ALA A 141 13.66 -11.17 19.70
N LEU A 142 13.21 -10.54 20.78
CA LEU A 142 12.05 -9.63 20.75
C LEU A 142 12.31 -8.37 19.92
N MET A 143 13.54 -7.84 19.91
CA MET A 143 13.91 -6.77 18.97
C MET A 143 13.77 -7.24 17.51
N ALA A 144 14.30 -8.41 17.18
CA ALA A 144 14.20 -8.96 15.83
C ALA A 144 12.74 -9.21 15.42
N VAL A 145 11.92 -9.76 16.32
CA VAL A 145 10.49 -9.96 16.11
C VAL A 145 9.77 -8.62 15.92
N GLY A 146 10.06 -7.62 16.76
CA GLY A 146 9.49 -6.27 16.63
C GLY A 146 9.80 -5.64 15.27
N SER A 147 11.04 -5.77 14.79
CA SER A 147 11.43 -5.30 13.46
C SER A 147 10.66 -6.04 12.35
N TYR A 148 10.61 -7.37 12.41
CA TYR A 148 9.94 -8.20 11.40
C TYR A 148 8.43 -7.95 11.34
N VAL A 149 7.76 -7.87 12.50
CA VAL A 149 6.33 -7.58 12.60
C VAL A 149 6.02 -6.20 12.05
N SER A 150 6.82 -5.19 12.38
CA SER A 150 6.66 -3.84 11.80
C SER A 150 6.85 -3.84 10.29
N PHE A 151 7.80 -4.61 9.76
CA PHE A 151 8.02 -4.71 8.32
C PHE A 151 6.81 -5.32 7.58
N ILE A 152 6.23 -6.40 8.11
CA ILE A 152 5.02 -7.03 7.54
C ILE A 152 3.81 -6.10 7.67
N GLY A 153 3.70 -5.39 8.79
CA GLY A 153 2.56 -4.52 9.06
C GLY A 153 2.52 -3.25 8.22
N LEU A 154 3.65 -2.84 7.60
CA LEU A 154 3.72 -1.61 6.82
C LEU A 154 2.95 -1.72 5.50
N GLY A 155 1.83 -1.00 5.43
CA GLY A 155 1.06 -0.78 4.21
C GLY A 155 1.45 0.53 3.54
N ASN A 156 1.79 0.45 2.25
CA ASN A 156 2.00 1.64 1.42
C ASN A 156 0.62 2.31 1.17
N PRO A 157 0.46 3.63 1.36
CA PRO A 157 -0.80 4.35 1.11
C PRO A 157 -1.37 4.05 -0.27
N ALA A 158 -0.48 3.92 -1.26
CA ALA A 158 -0.74 3.51 -2.62
C ALA A 158 -1.63 2.28 -2.72
N SER A 159 -1.21 1.19 -2.06
CA SER A 159 -1.86 -0.13 -2.12
C SER A 159 -3.15 -0.18 -1.30
N SER A 160 -3.19 0.51 -0.16
CA SER A 160 -4.37 0.49 0.71
C SER A 160 -5.53 1.36 0.21
N HIS A 161 -5.27 2.49 -0.47
CA HIS A 161 -6.33 3.26 -1.14
C HIS A 161 -6.67 2.71 -2.52
N ALA A 162 -5.69 2.15 -3.25
CA ALA A 162 -5.92 1.43 -4.51
C ALA A 162 -6.95 0.30 -4.38
N GLU A 163 -6.85 -0.51 -3.33
CA GLU A 163 -7.81 -1.59 -3.06
C GLU A 163 -9.24 -1.10 -2.75
N THR A 164 -9.38 0.17 -2.34
CA THR A 164 -10.69 0.77 -2.03
C THR A 164 -11.36 1.48 -3.21
N LEU A 165 -10.61 1.83 -4.26
CA LEU A 165 -11.20 2.45 -5.44
C LEU A 165 -12.01 1.39 -6.22
N PRO A 166 -13.30 1.62 -6.51
CA PRO A 166 -14.15 0.63 -7.15
C PRO A 166 -13.90 0.60 -8.67
N VAL A 167 -12.66 0.35 -9.09
CA VAL A 167 -12.19 0.39 -10.49
C VAL A 167 -12.60 -0.85 -11.31
N ALA A 168 -13.23 -1.83 -10.68
CA ALA A 168 -13.68 -3.04 -11.34
C ALA A 168 -15.10 -2.90 -11.91
N LEU A 169 -15.34 -3.64 -12.99
CA LEU A 169 -16.60 -3.81 -13.71
C LEU A 169 -16.99 -5.29 -13.75
N GLY A 170 -18.25 -5.57 -14.10
CA GLY A 170 -18.77 -6.93 -14.16
C GLY A 170 -19.04 -7.56 -12.79
N LYS A 171 -18.79 -8.86 -12.68
CA LYS A 171 -19.16 -9.66 -11.50
C LYS A 171 -18.11 -9.56 -10.38
N MET A 172 -18.36 -8.75 -9.36
CA MET A 172 -17.39 -8.43 -8.28
C MET A 172 -17.03 -9.63 -7.39
N ASP A 173 -17.94 -10.59 -7.24
CA ASP A 173 -17.79 -11.82 -6.46
C ASP A 173 -17.20 -12.99 -7.26
N ALA A 174 -16.83 -12.77 -8.53
CA ALA A 174 -16.28 -13.82 -9.36
C ALA A 174 -14.90 -14.29 -8.88
N GLU A 175 -14.65 -15.60 -9.00
CA GLU A 175 -13.32 -16.19 -8.74
C GLU A 175 -12.29 -15.82 -9.82
N VAL A 176 -12.76 -15.40 -11.00
CA VAL A 176 -11.94 -15.01 -12.15
C VAL A 176 -11.88 -13.49 -12.26
N GLU A 177 -10.67 -12.95 -12.36
CA GLU A 177 -10.38 -11.54 -12.62
C GLU A 177 -9.69 -11.41 -13.98
N VAL A 178 -10.10 -10.42 -14.74
CA VAL A 178 -9.56 -10.09 -16.05
C VAL A 178 -9.02 -8.68 -16.02
N TYR A 179 -7.74 -8.51 -16.33
CA TYR A 179 -7.07 -7.22 -16.43
C TYR A 179 -6.78 -6.92 -17.89
N VAL A 180 -7.28 -5.79 -18.38
CA VAL A 180 -7.03 -5.31 -19.74
C VAL A 180 -6.02 -4.18 -19.65
N VAL A 181 -4.81 -4.43 -20.15
CA VAL A 181 -3.67 -3.52 -20.02
C VAL A 181 -3.40 -2.84 -21.35
N THR A 182 -3.55 -1.52 -21.35
CA THR A 182 -3.53 -0.71 -22.58
C THR A 182 -2.81 0.61 -22.37
N ASP A 183 -2.45 1.24 -23.48
CA ASP A 183 -1.93 2.61 -23.54
C ASP A 183 -2.77 3.42 -24.52
N TRP A 184 -3.08 4.68 -24.18
CA TRP A 184 -3.99 5.54 -24.95
C TRP A 184 -3.48 5.84 -26.37
N PHE A 185 -2.16 5.91 -26.55
CA PHE A 185 -1.52 6.26 -27.82
C PHE A 185 -0.98 5.05 -28.59
N CYS A 186 -1.05 3.84 -28.01
CA CYS A 186 -0.58 2.62 -28.65
C CYS A 186 -1.42 2.21 -29.88
N VAL A 187 -0.78 2.16 -31.05
CA VAL A 187 -1.40 1.74 -32.31
C VAL A 187 -1.93 0.31 -32.24
N ALA A 188 -1.18 -0.59 -31.59
CA ALA A 188 -1.59 -1.98 -31.44
C ALA A 188 -2.82 -2.14 -30.54
N CYS A 189 -2.93 -1.33 -29.46
CA CYS A 189 -4.12 -1.31 -28.61
C CYS A 189 -5.36 -0.96 -29.43
N ARG A 190 -5.28 0.10 -30.24
CA ARG A 190 -6.41 0.52 -31.09
C ARG A 190 -6.83 -0.54 -32.12
N LYS A 191 -5.87 -1.31 -32.65
CA LYS A 191 -6.17 -2.41 -33.59
C LYS A 191 -6.84 -3.59 -32.89
N ALA A 192 -6.48 -3.88 -31.64
CA ALA A 192 -7.08 -4.96 -30.85
C ALA A 192 -8.42 -4.59 -30.21
N GLU A 193 -8.68 -3.30 -29.97
CA GLU A 193 -9.86 -2.80 -29.26
C GLU A 193 -11.20 -3.33 -29.82
N PRO A 194 -11.45 -3.43 -31.13
CA PRO A 194 -12.73 -3.95 -31.64
C PRO A 194 -13.05 -5.40 -31.21
N ASP A 195 -12.04 -6.26 -31.17
CA ASP A 195 -12.21 -7.65 -30.74
C ASP A 195 -12.37 -7.74 -29.21
N MET A 196 -11.62 -6.92 -28.46
CA MET A 196 -11.76 -6.82 -27.01
C MET A 196 -13.12 -6.25 -26.61
N GLU A 197 -13.60 -5.19 -27.28
CA GLU A 197 -14.93 -4.59 -27.08
C GLU A 197 -16.05 -5.61 -27.25
N ARG A 198 -15.94 -6.49 -28.25
CA ARG A 198 -16.89 -7.58 -28.45
C ARG A 198 -16.86 -8.60 -27.31
N ALA A 199 -15.69 -8.82 -26.70
CA ALA A 199 -15.53 -9.77 -25.61
C ALA A 199 -16.00 -9.22 -24.24
N TYR A 200 -15.89 -7.90 -23.98
CA TYR A 200 -16.15 -7.34 -22.65
C TYR A 200 -17.51 -7.72 -22.04
N PRO A 201 -18.67 -7.69 -22.76
CA PRO A 201 -19.94 -8.10 -22.17
C PRO A 201 -19.93 -9.54 -21.66
N ASN A 202 -19.33 -10.46 -22.43
CA ASN A 202 -19.19 -11.86 -22.04
C ASN A 202 -18.28 -12.01 -20.82
N ILE A 203 -17.17 -11.26 -20.78
CA ILE A 203 -16.25 -11.24 -19.64
C ILE A 203 -16.97 -10.75 -18.39
N MET A 204 -17.63 -9.59 -18.47
CA MET A 204 -18.32 -8.95 -17.34
C MET A 204 -19.45 -9.82 -16.76
N SER A 205 -20.07 -10.68 -17.57
CA SER A 205 -21.10 -11.62 -17.10
C SER A 205 -20.56 -12.76 -16.21
N ARG A 206 -19.25 -13.05 -16.26
CA ARG A 206 -18.62 -14.21 -15.61
C ARG A 206 -17.48 -13.86 -14.67
N ALA A 207 -16.83 -12.74 -14.92
CA ALA A 207 -15.59 -12.34 -14.29
C ALA A 207 -15.63 -10.87 -13.89
N LYS A 208 -14.72 -10.53 -12.98
CA LYS A 208 -14.40 -9.15 -12.64
C LYS A 208 -13.46 -8.60 -13.70
N LEU A 209 -13.83 -7.49 -14.34
CA LEU A 209 -13.05 -6.85 -15.39
C LEU A 209 -12.41 -5.55 -14.86
N VAL A 210 -11.13 -5.35 -15.10
CA VAL A 210 -10.39 -4.15 -14.69
C VAL A 210 -9.62 -3.61 -15.88
N PHE A 211 -9.79 -2.33 -16.16
CA PHE A 211 -9.01 -1.62 -17.17
C PHE A 211 -7.79 -0.98 -16.50
N VAL A 212 -6.61 -1.27 -17.03
CA VAL A 212 -5.31 -0.89 -16.47
C VAL A 212 -4.57 -0.07 -17.50
N ASP A 213 -4.32 1.20 -17.17
CA ASP A 213 -3.54 2.07 -18.03
C ASP A 213 -2.05 1.87 -17.73
N MET A 214 -1.29 1.46 -18.75
CA MET A 214 0.17 1.35 -18.72
C MET A 214 0.74 2.42 -19.65
N PRO A 215 1.12 3.60 -19.13
CA PRO A 215 1.59 4.72 -19.95
C PRO A 215 2.97 4.41 -20.54
N ILE A 216 3.00 3.83 -21.73
CA ILE A 216 4.21 3.63 -22.54
C ILE A 216 4.56 4.94 -23.24
N HIS A 217 3.54 5.68 -23.70
CA HIS A 217 3.69 7.04 -24.23
C HIS A 217 3.48 8.05 -23.11
N ALA A 218 4.32 9.09 -23.06
CA ALA A 218 4.27 10.09 -21.99
C ALA A 218 2.91 10.80 -21.93
N GLU A 219 2.30 11.03 -23.09
CA GLU A 219 1.02 11.72 -23.22
C GLU A 219 -0.16 10.92 -22.65
N SER A 220 -0.01 9.60 -22.48
CA SER A 220 -1.03 8.76 -21.82
C SER A 220 -1.30 9.24 -20.40
N MET A 221 -0.32 9.83 -19.72
CA MET A 221 -0.49 10.40 -18.38
C MET A 221 -1.56 11.49 -18.31
N ASN A 222 -1.84 12.18 -19.43
CA ASN A 222 -2.88 13.20 -19.50
C ASN A 222 -4.29 12.60 -19.55
N TYR A 223 -4.43 11.33 -19.92
CA TYR A 223 -5.73 10.64 -20.04
C TYR A 223 -6.11 9.83 -18.81
N ILE A 224 -5.12 9.34 -18.05
CA ILE A 224 -5.34 8.48 -16.87
C ILE A 224 -6.30 9.10 -15.83
N PRO A 225 -6.18 10.39 -15.45
CA PRO A 225 -7.09 10.98 -14.45
C PRO A 225 -8.55 10.98 -14.90
N TYR A 226 -8.80 11.25 -16.19
CA TYR A 226 -10.14 11.22 -16.77
C TYR A 226 -10.68 9.79 -16.79
N ASN A 227 -9.88 8.84 -17.26
CA ASN A 227 -10.26 7.42 -17.28
C ASN A 227 -10.60 6.90 -15.89
N LEU A 228 -9.74 7.15 -14.91
CA LEU A 228 -9.96 6.73 -13.51
C LEU A 228 -11.25 7.32 -12.95
N SER A 229 -11.54 8.61 -13.21
CA SER A 229 -12.78 9.23 -12.77
C SER A 229 -14.01 8.50 -13.31
N PHE A 230 -14.04 8.25 -14.62
CA PHE A 230 -15.17 7.55 -15.24
C PHE A 230 -15.25 6.09 -14.81
N LEU A 231 -14.13 5.40 -14.65
CA LEU A 231 -14.09 4.01 -14.19
C LEU A 231 -14.66 3.85 -12.77
N VAL A 232 -14.44 4.86 -11.92
CA VAL A 232 -14.95 4.89 -10.54
C VAL A 232 -16.43 5.30 -10.49
N ARG A 233 -16.85 6.28 -11.31
CA ARG A 233 -18.15 6.96 -11.15
C ARG A 233 -19.21 6.56 -12.17
N GLU A 234 -18.82 6.14 -13.37
CA GLU A 234 -19.71 5.99 -14.54
C GLU A 234 -19.64 4.57 -15.12
N LYS A 235 -19.85 3.56 -14.26
CA LYS A 235 -19.65 2.15 -14.60
C LYS A 235 -20.53 1.65 -15.75
N GLU A 236 -21.79 2.07 -15.77
CA GLU A 236 -22.78 1.59 -16.75
C GLU A 236 -22.43 2.00 -18.18
N ARG A 237 -21.91 3.22 -18.34
CA ARG A 237 -21.54 3.80 -19.63
C ARG A 237 -20.04 3.76 -19.90
N TYR A 238 -19.26 3.13 -19.04
CA TYR A 238 -17.80 3.20 -19.08
C TYR A 238 -17.22 2.77 -20.43
N LEU A 239 -17.74 1.70 -21.05
CA LEU A 239 -17.23 1.22 -22.34
C LEU A 239 -17.44 2.25 -23.46
N GLU A 240 -18.60 2.91 -23.49
CA GLU A 240 -18.91 3.98 -24.46
C GLU A 240 -18.00 5.20 -24.22
N ILE A 241 -17.81 5.57 -22.95
CA ILE A 241 -16.94 6.68 -22.56
C ILE A 241 -15.48 6.39 -22.93
N ARG A 242 -14.99 5.19 -22.64
CA ARG A 242 -13.63 4.76 -22.97
C ARG A 242 -13.36 4.83 -24.47
N LYS A 243 -14.32 4.39 -25.28
CA LYS A 243 -14.26 4.52 -26.74
C LYS A 243 -14.20 5.98 -27.19
N ALA A 244 -15.00 6.85 -26.58
CA ALA A 244 -14.97 8.28 -26.86
C ALA A 244 -13.63 8.92 -26.48
N LEU A 245 -13.03 8.53 -25.34
CA LEU A 245 -11.70 8.98 -24.91
C LEU A 245 -10.60 8.52 -25.88
N PHE A 246 -10.65 7.29 -26.39
CA PHE A 246 -9.74 6.85 -27.46
C PHE A 246 -9.91 7.68 -28.73
N GLY A 247 -11.15 8.03 -29.09
CA GLY A 247 -11.43 8.94 -30.20
C GLY A 247 -10.85 10.34 -29.98
N LEU A 248 -10.86 10.84 -28.74
CA LEU A 248 -10.25 12.12 -28.37
C LEU A 248 -8.71 12.05 -28.42
N ALA A 249 -8.10 10.95 -27.96
CA ALA A 249 -6.66 10.71 -27.99
C ALA A 249 -6.08 10.71 -29.41
N LEU A 250 -6.89 10.40 -30.43
CA LEU A 250 -6.48 10.53 -31.83
C LEU A 250 -6.36 11.98 -32.31
N ARG A 251 -7.01 12.92 -31.63
CA ARG A 251 -7.10 14.33 -32.04
C ARG A 251 -6.20 15.23 -31.19
N THR A 252 -6.07 14.94 -29.90
CA THR A 252 -5.26 15.73 -28.97
C THR A 252 -4.46 14.86 -28.02
N LYS A 253 -3.20 15.26 -27.78
CA LYS A 253 -2.31 14.66 -26.79
C LYS A 253 -2.53 15.20 -25.38
N GLU A 254 -3.13 16.38 -25.28
CA GLU A 254 -3.33 17.15 -24.06
C GLU A 254 -4.80 17.60 -24.01
N PRO A 255 -5.73 16.70 -23.62
CA PRO A 255 -7.13 17.04 -23.56
C PRO A 255 -7.39 18.03 -22.42
N THR A 256 -8.21 19.06 -22.68
CA THR A 256 -8.74 19.92 -21.62
C THR A 256 -9.95 19.27 -20.95
N GLN A 257 -10.38 19.78 -19.79
CA GLN A 257 -11.61 19.29 -19.16
C GLN A 257 -12.84 19.54 -20.03
N GLU A 258 -12.84 20.65 -20.76
CA GLU A 258 -13.88 21.02 -21.71
C GLU A 258 -13.93 20.04 -22.88
N ASP A 259 -12.78 19.60 -23.39
CA ASP A 259 -12.72 18.60 -24.46
C ASP A 259 -13.29 17.25 -24.00
N VAL A 260 -12.92 16.83 -22.78
CA VAL A 260 -13.45 15.60 -22.18
C VAL A 260 -14.95 15.72 -21.93
N GLN A 261 -15.43 16.84 -21.38
CA GLN A 261 -16.86 17.07 -21.18
C GLN A 261 -17.63 17.04 -22.50
N LYS A 262 -17.10 17.65 -23.57
CA LYS A 262 -17.73 17.65 -24.90
C LYS A 262 -17.93 16.23 -25.44
N VAL A 263 -16.94 15.35 -25.30
CA VAL A 263 -17.07 13.97 -25.83
C VAL A 263 -18.00 13.09 -25.01
N VAL A 264 -18.22 13.39 -23.72
CA VAL A 264 -19.13 12.61 -22.86
C VAL A 264 -20.55 13.17 -22.74
N THR A 265 -20.77 14.43 -23.10
CA THR A 265 -22.09 15.09 -23.05
C THR A 265 -23.17 14.36 -23.87
N PRO A 266 -22.91 13.82 -25.08
CA PRO A 266 -23.90 13.04 -25.83
C PRO A 266 -24.39 11.78 -25.10
N MET A 267 -23.61 11.29 -24.15
CA MET A 267 -23.94 10.14 -23.31
C MET A 267 -24.69 10.55 -22.01
N GLY A 268 -25.02 11.84 -21.84
CA GLY A 268 -25.69 12.34 -20.64
C GLY A 268 -24.82 12.29 -19.37
N VAL A 269 -23.50 12.22 -19.53
CA VAL A 269 -22.53 12.07 -18.44
C VAL A 269 -21.86 13.40 -18.14
N THR A 270 -21.64 13.70 -16.85
CA THR A 270 -20.88 14.87 -16.40
C THR A 270 -19.53 14.44 -15.85
N TYR A 271 -18.45 14.96 -16.43
CA TYR A 271 -17.11 14.76 -15.91
C TYR A 271 -16.97 15.42 -14.54
N ARG A 272 -16.42 14.68 -13.58
CA ARG A 272 -16.10 15.18 -12.25
C ARG A 272 -14.70 14.71 -11.86
N PRO A 273 -13.72 15.61 -11.64
CA PRO A 273 -12.37 15.19 -11.32
C PRO A 273 -12.31 14.41 -9.99
N LEU A 274 -11.40 13.44 -9.94
CA LEU A 274 -10.97 12.81 -8.69
C LEU A 274 -9.98 13.73 -7.97
N ASN A 275 -9.83 13.56 -6.66
CA ASN A 275 -8.77 14.25 -5.93
C ASN A 275 -7.40 13.64 -6.31
N TYR A 276 -6.31 14.39 -6.06
CA TYR A 276 -4.96 13.95 -6.42
C TYR A 276 -4.56 12.61 -5.77
N ALA A 277 -4.97 12.37 -4.52
CA ALA A 277 -4.65 11.13 -3.80
C ALA A 277 -5.29 9.90 -4.45
N ASP A 278 -6.55 10.00 -4.87
CA ASP A 278 -7.28 8.93 -5.58
C ASP A 278 -6.63 8.63 -6.94
N VAL A 279 -6.24 9.67 -7.68
CA VAL A 279 -5.56 9.50 -8.97
C VAL A 279 -4.23 8.78 -8.78
N ASN A 280 -3.42 9.22 -7.80
CA ASN A 280 -2.13 8.60 -7.50
C ASN A 280 -2.28 7.14 -7.06
N ALA A 281 -3.28 6.85 -6.21
CA ALA A 281 -3.60 5.48 -5.80
C ALA A 281 -4.01 4.59 -6.99
N GLY A 282 -4.84 5.10 -7.90
CA GLY A 282 -5.23 4.39 -9.12
C GLY A 282 -4.04 4.10 -10.05
N VAL A 283 -3.13 5.08 -10.23
CA VAL A 283 -1.90 4.89 -11.03
C VAL A 283 -1.00 3.83 -10.40
N GLN A 284 -0.79 3.90 -9.09
CA GLN A 284 0.05 2.92 -8.39
C GLN A 284 -0.58 1.52 -8.39
N TYR A 285 -1.90 1.43 -8.31
CA TYR A 285 -2.62 0.16 -8.52
C TYR A 285 -2.28 -0.42 -9.88
N PHE A 286 -2.41 0.37 -10.95
CA PHE A 286 -2.10 -0.08 -12.31
C PHE A 286 -0.66 -0.55 -12.45
N GLN A 287 0.30 0.19 -11.89
CA GLN A 287 1.70 -0.22 -11.87
C GLN A 287 1.92 -1.52 -11.10
N SER A 288 1.22 -1.72 -9.98
CA SER A 288 1.34 -2.95 -9.19
C SER A 288 0.80 -4.17 -9.95
N VAL A 289 -0.31 -4.02 -10.69
CA VAL A 289 -0.85 -5.07 -11.58
C VAL A 289 0.14 -5.41 -12.69
N VAL A 290 0.67 -4.41 -13.39
CA VAL A 290 1.66 -4.60 -14.46
C VAL A 290 2.90 -5.34 -13.94
N LYS A 291 3.40 -4.94 -12.76
CA LYS A 291 4.56 -5.57 -12.13
C LYS A 291 4.28 -6.99 -11.65
N ALA A 292 3.13 -7.23 -11.02
CA ALA A 292 2.75 -8.53 -10.48
C ALA A 292 2.64 -9.59 -11.57
N PHE A 293 2.05 -9.23 -12.72
CA PHE A 293 1.91 -10.13 -13.86
C PHE A 293 3.05 -10.06 -14.88
N LYS A 294 4.11 -9.28 -14.59
CA LYS A 294 5.31 -9.11 -15.43
C LYS A 294 4.96 -8.74 -16.88
N ILE A 295 4.01 -7.83 -17.06
CA ILE A 295 3.55 -7.41 -18.39
C ILE A 295 4.63 -6.52 -19.03
N GLN A 296 5.08 -6.89 -20.22
CA GLN A 296 6.21 -6.23 -20.89
C GLN A 296 5.79 -5.20 -21.96
N GLY A 297 4.50 -5.16 -22.32
CA GLY A 297 4.01 -4.24 -23.35
C GLY A 297 2.48 -4.23 -23.45
N THR A 298 1.97 -3.36 -24.32
CA THR A 298 0.53 -3.21 -24.58
C THR A 298 0.21 -3.44 -26.07
N PRO A 299 -0.99 -3.96 -26.42
CA PRO A 299 -2.03 -4.40 -25.51
C PRO A 299 -1.72 -5.78 -24.88
N ALA A 300 -2.19 -5.99 -23.66
CA ALA A 300 -2.14 -7.28 -23.00
C ALA A 300 -3.43 -7.53 -22.21
N MET A 301 -3.82 -8.80 -22.06
CA MET A 301 -4.93 -9.20 -21.22
C MET A 301 -4.49 -10.33 -20.29
N VAL A 302 -4.72 -10.17 -19.00
CA VAL A 302 -4.43 -11.20 -17.99
C VAL A 302 -5.74 -11.77 -17.48
N VAL A 303 -5.89 -13.09 -17.57
CA VAL A 303 -6.96 -13.84 -16.92
C VAL A 303 -6.36 -14.54 -15.70
N PHE A 304 -6.82 -14.16 -14.52
CA PHE A 304 -6.35 -14.68 -13.24
C PHE A 304 -7.48 -15.36 -12.49
N ASN A 305 -7.32 -16.63 -12.13
CA ASN A 305 -8.25 -17.33 -11.26
C ASN A 305 -7.75 -17.29 -9.81
N ARG A 306 -8.47 -16.60 -8.93
CA ARG A 306 -8.08 -16.40 -7.52
C ARG A 306 -8.02 -17.70 -6.72
N LYS A 307 -8.83 -18.70 -7.09
CA LYS A 307 -8.96 -19.99 -6.41
C LYS A 307 -7.86 -20.95 -6.81
N THR A 308 -7.62 -21.12 -8.11
CA THR A 308 -6.59 -22.04 -8.62
C THR A 308 -5.22 -21.40 -8.70
N LYS A 309 -5.13 -20.06 -8.60
CA LYS A 309 -3.92 -19.26 -8.84
C LYS A 309 -3.38 -19.38 -10.27
N ASN A 310 -4.18 -19.90 -11.20
CA ASN A 310 -3.80 -19.99 -12.61
C ASN A 310 -3.83 -18.60 -13.25
N ILE A 311 -2.79 -18.30 -14.03
CA ILE A 311 -2.62 -17.06 -14.78
C ILE A 311 -2.48 -17.40 -16.26
N LYS A 312 -3.28 -16.77 -17.10
CA LYS A 312 -3.13 -16.80 -18.57
C LYS A 312 -2.96 -15.37 -19.07
N VAL A 313 -1.87 -15.12 -19.78
CA VAL A 313 -1.56 -13.80 -20.35
C VAL A 313 -1.67 -13.89 -21.87
N LEU A 314 -2.47 -13.01 -22.46
CA LEU A 314 -2.62 -12.82 -23.90
C LEU A 314 -1.88 -11.53 -24.28
N ASN A 315 -0.93 -11.60 -25.22
CA ASN A 315 -0.09 -10.46 -25.57
C ASN A 315 -0.21 -10.08 -27.06
N GLY A 316 -0.41 -8.80 -27.32
CA GLY A 316 -0.48 -8.28 -28.67
C GLY A 316 -1.76 -8.67 -29.43
N ILE A 317 -1.84 -8.22 -30.68
CA ILE A 317 -3.08 -8.23 -31.47
C ILE A 317 -3.53 -9.67 -31.78
N GLY A 318 -2.61 -10.58 -32.11
CA GLY A 318 -2.96 -11.95 -32.50
C GLY A 318 -3.61 -12.75 -31.37
N ASP A 319 -3.08 -12.64 -30.16
CA ASP A 319 -3.61 -13.33 -28.98
C ASP A 319 -4.92 -12.72 -28.48
N LEU A 320 -5.14 -11.43 -28.73
CA LEU A 320 -6.33 -10.67 -28.32
C LEU A 320 -7.48 -10.73 -29.32
N SER A 321 -7.55 -11.78 -30.12
CA SER A 321 -8.73 -12.05 -30.92
C SER A 321 -9.90 -12.49 -30.02
N TYR A 322 -11.12 -12.13 -30.42
CA TYR A 322 -12.35 -12.51 -29.71
C TYR A 322 -12.40 -14.01 -29.27
N PRO A 323 -12.08 -14.99 -30.14
CA PRO A 323 -12.15 -16.39 -29.74
C PRO A 323 -11.09 -16.79 -28.72
N ASN A 324 -9.88 -16.25 -28.82
CA ASN A 324 -8.81 -16.52 -27.87
C ASN A 324 -9.12 -15.96 -26.48
N ILE A 325 -9.73 -14.77 -26.44
CA ILE A 325 -10.19 -14.14 -25.20
C ILE A 325 -11.25 -15.00 -24.52
N LEU A 326 -12.28 -15.44 -25.24
CA LEU A 326 -13.32 -16.29 -24.66
C LEU A 326 -12.78 -17.63 -24.17
N MET A 327 -11.86 -18.24 -24.93
CA MET A 327 -11.20 -19.47 -24.51
C MET A 327 -10.38 -19.27 -23.23
N ALA A 328 -9.70 -18.12 -23.09
CA ALA A 328 -8.95 -17.79 -21.89
C ALA A 328 -9.84 -17.61 -20.66
N VAL A 329 -11.01 -16.99 -20.82
CA VAL A 329 -11.92 -16.66 -19.71
C VAL A 329 -12.83 -17.83 -19.31
N SER A 330 -13.28 -18.63 -20.28
CA SER A 330 -14.21 -19.73 -20.03
C SER A 330 -13.55 -21.11 -19.94
N GLY A 331 -12.32 -21.26 -20.42
CA GLY A 331 -11.68 -22.58 -20.56
C GLY A 331 -12.32 -23.44 -21.67
N VAL A 332 -13.30 -22.91 -22.42
CA VAL A 332 -14.02 -23.59 -23.49
C VAL A 332 -13.83 -22.80 -24.78
N ALA A 333 -13.43 -23.45 -25.86
CA ALA A 333 -13.36 -22.80 -27.17
C ALA A 333 -14.77 -22.33 -27.59
N PRO A 334 -14.95 -21.12 -28.14
CA PRO A 334 -16.22 -20.76 -28.76
C PRO A 334 -16.53 -21.73 -29.91
N PRO A 335 -17.82 -22.02 -30.16
CA PRO A 335 -18.25 -22.93 -31.22
C PRO A 335 -17.81 -22.48 -32.62
#